data_AF-D5E0R9-F1
#
_entry.id   AF-D5E0R9-F1
#
_cell.length_a   1.000
_cell.length_b   1.000
_cell.length_c   1.000
_cell.angle_alpha   90.00
_cell.angle_beta   90.00
_cell.angle_gamma   90.00
#
_symmetry.space_group_name_H-M   'P 1'
#
loop_
_entity.id
_entity.type
_entity.pdbx_description
1 polymer ?
#
loop_
_entity_poly.entity_id
_entity_poly.type
_entity_poly.pdbx_seq_one_letter_code
_entity_poly.pdbx_strand_id
1 'polypeptide(L)'
;MTLDRDQNISSMRFTVIDPSDDNSYTMLDYISCFLCEDKGEDRLTVTSDKVDRKPAQYDRLMTADEFFLKVETLNNQHFFTTSRYAYTHLHSSGEYENTSYDGPYFILEGTELKQLQTSHSLDKDYRNYGSIQVIGSNSSGSYQTSEGTTESIIIR
;
A
#
# COMPACT_ATOMS: atom_id res chain seq x y z
N MET A 1 0.79 -3.85 4.19
CA MET A 1 0.32 -3.87 5.58
C MET A 1 -0.93 -4.73 5.67
N THR A 2 -1.15 -5.44 6.78
CA THR A 2 -2.34 -6.26 7.02
C THR A 2 -3.03 -5.81 8.30
N LEU A 3 -4.34 -5.56 8.19
CA LEU A 3 -5.23 -5.25 9.30
C LEU A 3 -6.09 -6.47 9.62
N ASP A 4 -6.34 -6.73 10.91
CA ASP A 4 -7.32 -7.72 11.34
C ASP A 4 -8.75 -7.19 11.22
N ARG A 5 -9.72 -8.02 11.61
CA ARG A 5 -11.15 -7.70 11.56
C ARG A 5 -11.53 -6.49 12.43
N ASP A 6 -10.78 -6.24 13.49
CA ASP A 6 -10.98 -5.13 14.42
C ASP A 6 -10.16 -3.89 14.01
N GLN A 7 -9.54 -3.92 12.82
CA GLN A 7 -8.68 -2.88 12.25
C GLN A 7 -7.36 -2.66 13.01
N ASN A 8 -6.94 -3.60 13.84
CA ASN A 8 -5.60 -3.55 14.42
C ASN A 8 -4.58 -4.00 13.37
N ILE A 9 -3.37 -3.45 13.45
CA ILE A 9 -2.27 -3.87 12.57
C ILE A 9 -1.84 -5.28 12.99
N SER A 10 -2.16 -6.27 12.15
CA SER A 10 -1.75 -7.67 12.35
C SER A 10 -0.30 -7.88 11.91
N SER A 11 0.08 -7.31 10.77
CA SER A 11 1.45 -7.35 10.27
C SER A 11 1.75 -6.18 9.34
N MET A 12 3.03 -5.85 9.24
CA MET A 12 3.49 -4.76 8.39
C MET A 12 4.82 -5.15 7.75
N ARG A 13 4.90 -4.95 6.44
CA ARG A 13 6.11 -5.06 5.65
C ARG A 13 6.20 -3.87 4.72
N PHE A 14 7.34 -3.20 4.72
CA PHE A 14 7.64 -2.10 3.79
C PHE A 14 9.15 -1.99 3.60
N THR A 15 9.53 -1.37 2.50
CA THR A 15 10.93 -1.11 2.15
C THR A 15 11.11 0.41 2.05
N VAL A 16 12.13 0.95 2.71
CA VAL A 16 12.52 2.36 2.59
C VAL A 16 13.77 2.42 1.72
N ILE A 17 13.71 3.28 0.70
CA ILE A 17 14.86 3.61 -0.15
C ILE A 17 15.45 4.92 0.37
N ASP A 18 16.62 4.84 1.01
CA ASP A 18 17.34 5.98 1.55
C ASP A 18 18.53 6.35 0.64
N PRO A 19 18.45 7.43 -0.15
CA PRO A 19 19.54 7.83 -1.03
C PRO A 19 20.76 8.27 -0.22
N SER A 20 21.86 7.52 -0.34
CA SER A 20 23.08 7.75 0.45
C SER A 20 24.03 8.73 -0.25
N ASP A 21 24.12 8.65 -1.58
CA ASP A 21 24.84 9.58 -2.47
C ASP A 21 24.29 9.45 -3.92
N ASP A 22 24.80 10.23 -4.89
CA ASP A 22 24.31 10.24 -6.28
C ASP A 22 24.41 8.87 -6.99
N ASN A 23 25.21 7.93 -6.46
CA ASN A 23 25.51 6.65 -7.10
C ASN A 23 25.10 5.43 -6.28
N SER A 24 24.56 5.60 -5.07
CA SER A 24 24.19 4.49 -4.20
C SER A 24 23.02 4.84 -3.28
N TYR A 25 22.30 3.82 -2.87
CA TYR A 25 21.21 3.95 -1.92
C TYR A 25 21.26 2.82 -0.90
N THR A 26 20.67 3.08 0.26
CA THR A 26 20.46 2.08 1.29
C THR A 26 19.01 1.62 1.21
N MET A 27 18.81 0.32 1.07
CA MET A 27 17.51 -0.31 1.17
C MET A 27 17.32 -0.80 2.59
N LEU A 28 16.25 -0.37 3.24
CA LEU A 28 15.87 -0.79 4.58
C LEU A 28 14.57 -1.57 4.50
N ASP A 29 14.63 -2.89 4.66
CA ASP A 29 13.45 -3.73 4.68
C ASP A 29 12.97 -3.93 6.11
N TYR A 30 11.74 -3.49 6.37
CA TYR A 30 11.06 -3.66 7.64
C TYR A 30 10.04 -4.77 7.51
N ILE A 31 10.10 -5.74 8.42
CA ILE A 31 9.11 -6.81 8.54
C ILE A 31 8.75 -6.95 10.01
N SER A 32 7.47 -6.83 10.32
CA SER A 32 6.93 -7.05 11.66
C SER A 32 5.62 -7.82 11.55
N CYS A 33 5.45 -8.84 12.37
CA CYS A 33 4.16 -9.48 12.55
C CYS A 33 3.73 -9.40 14.01
N PHE A 34 2.70 -8.62 14.30
CA PHE A 34 2.24 -8.37 15.67
C PHE A 34 1.25 -9.42 16.18
N LEU A 35 0.54 -10.08 15.25
CA LEU A 35 -0.52 -11.04 15.56
C LEU A 35 -0.34 -12.37 14.81
N CYS A 36 0.91 -12.80 14.58
CA CYS A 36 1.20 -14.09 13.95
C CYS A 36 0.89 -15.26 14.91
N GLU A 37 0.40 -16.37 14.35
CA GLU A 37 0.10 -17.60 15.10
C GLU A 37 1.37 -18.17 15.77
N ASP A 38 2.52 -18.03 15.10
CA ASP A 38 3.83 -18.38 15.64
C ASP A 38 4.47 -17.19 16.38
N LYS A 39 4.57 -17.30 17.71
CA LYS A 39 5.19 -16.29 18.59
C LYS A 39 6.64 -15.94 18.25
N GLY A 40 7.34 -16.77 17.47
CA GLY A 40 8.69 -16.49 16.98
C GLY A 40 8.74 -15.39 15.92
N GLU A 41 7.61 -15.12 15.27
CA GLU A 41 7.43 -14.10 14.23
C GLU A 41 7.01 -12.73 14.79
N ASP A 42 6.73 -12.65 16.10
CA ASP A 42 6.48 -11.40 16.85
C ASP A 42 7.76 -10.63 17.14
N ARG A 43 8.49 -10.32 16.06
CA ARG A 43 9.75 -9.58 16.11
C ARG A 43 9.83 -8.62 14.94
N LEU A 44 10.14 -7.37 15.24
CA LEU A 44 10.58 -6.42 14.23
C LEU A 44 11.94 -6.88 13.68
N THR A 45 11.96 -7.21 12.40
CA THR A 45 13.19 -7.45 11.65
C THR A 45 13.44 -6.26 10.75
N VAL A 46 14.66 -5.73 10.82
CA VAL A 46 15.14 -4.69 9.92
C VAL A 46 16.41 -5.21 9.26
N THR A 47 16.40 -5.33 7.93
CA THR A 47 17.61 -5.62 7.14
C THR A 47 18.01 -4.38 6.37
N SER A 48 19.33 -4.19 6.23
CA SER A 48 19.90 -3.03 5.55
C SER A 48 20.91 -3.50 4.53
N ASP A 49 20.69 -3.11 3.28
CA ASP A 49 21.57 -3.42 2.17
C ASP A 49 21.95 -2.13 1.44
N LYS A 50 23.25 -1.94 1.20
CA LYS A 50 23.73 -0.87 0.34
C LYS A 50 23.78 -1.38 -1.09
N VAL A 51 23.13 -0.67 -2.00
CA VAL A 51 23.02 -1.05 -3.41
C VAL A 51 23.63 0.04 -4.28
N ASP A 52 24.46 -0.38 -5.23
CA ASP A 52 25.05 0.50 -6.23
C ASP A 52 24.02 0.84 -7.31
N ARG A 53 24.05 2.09 -7.77
CA ARG A 53 23.21 2.68 -8.82
C ARG A 53 21.72 2.59 -8.52
N LYS A 54 21.20 3.67 -7.94
CA LYS A 54 19.77 3.84 -7.72
C LYS A 54 19.00 3.82 -9.06
N PRO A 55 17.98 2.97 -9.22
CA PRO A 55 17.08 3.04 -10.37
C PRO A 55 16.38 4.40 -10.43
N ALA A 56 16.27 4.99 -11.63
CA ALA A 56 15.65 6.30 -11.81
C ALA A 56 14.18 6.34 -11.37
N GLN A 57 13.47 5.21 -11.42
CA GLN A 57 12.09 5.15 -10.93
C GLN A 57 11.96 5.44 -9.43
N TYR A 58 13.02 5.24 -8.64
CA TYR A 58 12.99 5.49 -7.20
C TYR A 58 13.03 6.98 -6.84
N ASP A 59 13.38 7.86 -7.78
CA ASP A 59 13.21 9.32 -7.60
C ASP A 59 11.73 9.74 -7.52
N ARG A 60 10.82 8.81 -7.86
CA ARG A 60 9.38 9.01 -7.89
C ARG A 60 8.69 8.14 -6.84
N LEU A 61 9.40 7.77 -5.78
CA LEU A 61 8.77 7.15 -4.63
C LEU A 61 8.09 8.20 -3.76
N MET A 62 6.89 7.87 -3.32
CA MET A 62 6.21 8.53 -2.23
C MET A 62 7.07 8.46 -0.96
N THR A 63 7.12 9.55 -0.21
CA THR A 63 7.77 9.53 1.12
C THR A 63 6.98 8.64 2.09
N ALA A 64 7.65 8.05 3.07
CA ALA A 64 6.96 7.22 4.08
C ALA A 64 5.87 8.02 4.82
N ASP A 65 6.15 9.28 5.19
CA ASP A 65 5.20 10.17 5.84
C ASP A 65 3.95 10.42 4.98
N GLU A 66 4.13 10.67 3.68
CA GLU A 66 3.02 10.84 2.76
C GLU A 66 2.18 9.56 2.68
N PHE A 67 2.81 8.39 2.55
CA PHE A 67 2.09 7.12 2.51
C PHE A 67 1.24 6.90 3.77
N PHE A 68 1.83 7.05 4.96
CA PHE A 68 1.10 6.83 6.21
C PHE A 68 0.01 7.88 6.44
N LEU A 69 0.21 9.14 6.03
CA LEU A 69 -0.82 10.16 6.05
C LEU A 69 -2.02 9.80 5.16
N LYS A 70 -1.78 9.23 3.98
CA LYS A 70 -2.85 8.77 3.07
C LYS A 70 -3.59 7.57 3.66
N VAL A 71 -2.87 6.62 4.27
CA VAL A 71 -3.48 5.49 4.99
C VAL A 71 -4.34 5.96 6.15
N GLU A 72 -3.86 6.90 6.96
CA GLU A 72 -4.63 7.50 8.05
C GLU A 72 -5.89 8.20 7.55
N THR A 73 -5.77 8.99 6.47
CA THR A 73 -6.90 9.68 5.85
C THR A 73 -7.99 8.69 5.40
N LEU A 74 -7.60 7.59 4.75
CA LEU A 74 -8.52 6.52 4.33
C LEU A 74 -9.18 5.82 5.52
N ASN A 75 -8.41 5.57 6.58
CA ASN A 75 -8.93 4.97 7.81
C ASN A 75 -9.98 5.86 8.48
N ASN A 76 -9.70 7.16 8.58
CA ASN A 76 -10.62 8.16 9.16
C ASN A 76 -11.91 8.31 8.35
N GLN A 77 -11.93 7.88 7.09
CA GLN A 77 -13.12 7.82 6.24
C GLN A 77 -13.81 6.46 6.25
N HIS A 78 -13.37 5.56 7.13
CA HIS A 78 -13.87 4.19 7.24
C HIS A 78 -13.74 3.38 5.94
N PHE A 79 -12.73 3.66 5.12
CA PHE A 79 -12.55 2.96 3.85
C PHE A 79 -12.21 1.47 4.05
N PHE A 80 -11.44 1.14 5.10
CA PHE A 80 -10.95 -0.22 5.33
C PHE A 80 -11.97 -1.16 6.02
N THR A 81 -13.22 -0.74 6.22
CA THR A 81 -14.23 -1.58 6.89
C THR A 81 -14.75 -2.68 5.96
N THR A 82 -14.11 -3.85 5.98
CA THR A 82 -14.61 -5.03 5.26
C THR A 82 -15.18 -6.06 6.24
N SER A 83 -16.40 -5.83 6.72
CA SER A 83 -17.09 -6.74 7.68
C SER A 83 -17.24 -8.19 7.20
N ARG A 84 -16.96 -8.43 5.92
CA ARG A 84 -17.06 -9.70 5.21
C ARG A 84 -15.79 -10.56 5.29
N TYR A 85 -14.64 -9.99 5.66
CA TYR A 85 -13.35 -10.68 5.64
C TYR A 85 -12.67 -10.64 7.01
N ALA A 86 -11.80 -11.61 7.26
CA ALA A 86 -11.02 -11.66 8.50
C ALA A 86 -9.85 -10.65 8.49
N TYR A 87 -9.37 -10.27 7.30
CA TYR A 87 -8.22 -9.38 7.13
C TYR A 87 -8.45 -8.40 5.97
N THR A 88 -7.82 -7.23 6.09
CA THR A 88 -7.67 -6.24 5.02
C THR A 88 -6.19 -6.05 4.73
N HIS A 89 -5.75 -6.33 3.51
CA HIS A 89 -4.39 -6.04 3.06
C HIS A 89 -4.35 -4.71 2.32
N LEU A 90 -3.41 -3.85 2.72
CA LEU A 90 -3.04 -2.63 2.02
C LEU A 90 -1.73 -2.87 1.29
N HIS A 91 -1.76 -2.75 -0.04
CA HIS A 91 -0.61 -2.95 -0.90
C HIS A 91 -0.32 -1.67 -1.71
N SER A 92 0.94 -1.25 -1.72
CA SER A 92 1.42 -0.12 -2.51
C SER A 92 2.90 -0.35 -2.82
N SER A 93 3.32 0.01 -4.02
CA SER A 93 4.73 0.10 -4.39
C SER A 93 5.38 1.40 -3.91
N GLY A 94 4.57 2.40 -3.51
CA GLY A 94 5.02 3.76 -3.28
C GLY A 94 5.39 4.51 -4.56
N GLU A 95 5.45 3.86 -5.73
CA GLU A 95 5.79 4.49 -6.99
C GLU A 95 4.60 5.25 -7.58
N TYR A 96 4.89 6.38 -8.23
CA TYR A 96 3.96 7.06 -9.13
C TYR A 96 3.86 6.27 -10.46
N GLU A 97 2.98 5.29 -10.49
CA GLU A 97 2.88 4.29 -11.56
C GLU A 97 1.94 4.67 -12.71
N ASN A 98 2.02 3.91 -13.81
CA ASN A 98 1.01 3.91 -14.87
C ASN A 98 -0.02 2.84 -14.56
N THR A 99 -1.02 3.18 -13.77
CA THR A 99 -2.01 2.20 -13.33
C THR A 99 -3.29 2.26 -14.14
N SER A 100 -3.52 1.20 -14.91
CA SER A 100 -4.86 0.78 -15.33
C SER A 100 -5.21 -0.45 -14.49
N TYR A 101 -6.23 -0.37 -13.64
CA TYR A 101 -6.70 -1.56 -12.93
C TYR A 101 -7.88 -2.20 -13.69
N ASP A 102 -8.53 -3.16 -13.07
CA ASP A 102 -9.89 -3.60 -13.40
C ASP A 102 -10.69 -3.55 -12.09
N GLY A 103 -11.94 -3.06 -12.10
CA GLY A 103 -12.80 -2.98 -10.91
C GLY A 103 -13.19 -1.56 -10.46
N PRO A 104 -13.63 -1.35 -9.22
CA PRO A 104 -13.94 -0.03 -8.68
C PRO A 104 -12.68 0.77 -8.34
N TYR A 105 -12.69 2.07 -8.63
CA TYR A 105 -11.58 2.98 -8.35
C TYR A 105 -12.03 4.17 -7.53
N PHE A 106 -11.09 4.67 -6.74
CA PHE A 106 -11.24 5.88 -5.97
C PHE A 106 -10.06 6.82 -6.25
N ILE A 107 -10.29 8.12 -6.17
CA ILE A 107 -9.24 9.14 -6.15
C ILE A 107 -9.23 9.74 -4.76
N LEU A 108 -8.05 9.78 -4.14
CA LEU A 108 -7.79 10.54 -2.93
C LEU A 108 -7.03 11.83 -3.31
N GLU A 109 -7.74 12.96 -3.33
CA GLU A 109 -7.17 14.28 -3.63
C GLU A 109 -7.16 15.12 -2.35
N GLY A 110 -5.96 15.38 -1.82
CA GLY A 110 -5.82 15.92 -0.46
C GLY A 110 -6.43 14.95 0.55
N THR A 111 -7.55 15.36 1.18
CA THR A 111 -8.35 14.53 2.09
C THR A 111 -9.69 14.10 1.51
N GLU A 112 -10.01 14.43 0.26
CA GLU A 112 -11.30 14.03 -0.33
C GLU A 112 -11.17 12.71 -1.09
N LEU A 113 -11.99 11.72 -0.73
CA LEU A 113 -12.11 10.46 -1.46
C LEU A 113 -13.32 10.48 -2.38
N LYS A 114 -13.09 10.24 -3.67
CA LYS A 114 -14.13 10.23 -4.71
C LYS A 114 -14.10 8.93 -5.47
N GLN A 115 -15.22 8.21 -5.52
CA GLN A 115 -15.36 7.05 -6.38
C GLN A 115 -15.45 7.49 -7.84
N LEU A 116 -14.63 6.91 -8.70
CA LEU A 116 -14.77 7.07 -10.15
C LEU A 116 -15.89 6.13 -10.64
N GLN A 117 -16.82 6.66 -11.42
CA GLN A 117 -17.85 5.82 -12.02
C GLN A 117 -17.21 4.86 -13.04
N THR A 118 -17.65 3.60 -13.00
CA THR A 118 -17.20 2.52 -13.89
C THR A 118 -17.48 2.78 -15.36
N SER A 119 -18.33 3.75 -15.70
CA SER A 119 -18.54 4.20 -17.07
C SER A 119 -17.90 5.58 -17.31
N HIS A 120 -16.94 5.57 -18.22
CA HIS A 120 -16.40 6.73 -18.94
C HIS A 120 -15.54 7.74 -18.16
N SER A 121 -14.22 7.55 -18.24
CA SER A 121 -13.44 8.29 -19.25
C SER A 121 -12.13 7.56 -19.51
N LEU A 122 -12.05 6.90 -20.68
CA LEU A 122 -10.79 6.43 -21.25
C LEU A 122 -9.77 7.58 -21.48
N ASP A 123 -10.21 8.83 -21.27
CA ASP A 123 -9.43 10.05 -21.49
C ASP A 123 -8.74 10.62 -20.25
N LYS A 124 -9.04 10.14 -19.03
CA LYS A 124 -8.31 10.61 -17.85
C LYS A 124 -7.05 9.77 -17.65
N ASP A 125 -5.95 10.38 -18.05
CA ASP A 125 -4.61 9.90 -17.87
C ASP A 125 -4.20 9.97 -16.38
N TYR A 126 -4.18 8.80 -15.72
CA TYR A 126 -3.65 8.65 -14.37
C TYR A 126 -2.21 8.12 -14.35
N ARG A 127 -1.46 8.31 -15.43
CA ARG A 127 -0.02 8.05 -15.43
C ARG A 127 0.65 8.97 -14.41
N ASN A 128 1.55 8.40 -13.62
CA ASN A 128 2.34 9.09 -12.60
C ASN A 128 1.58 9.48 -11.32
N TYR A 129 0.53 8.75 -10.96
CA TYR A 129 -0.08 8.88 -9.63
C TYR A 129 0.32 7.69 -8.75
N GLY A 130 0.41 7.92 -7.44
CA GLY A 130 0.65 6.86 -6.48
C GLY A 130 -0.60 6.00 -6.37
N SER A 131 -0.48 4.78 -5.87
CA SER A 131 -1.67 3.96 -5.67
C SER A 131 -1.60 3.09 -4.43
N ILE A 132 -2.78 2.84 -3.85
CA ILE A 132 -2.98 1.87 -2.78
C ILE A 132 -4.07 0.91 -3.25
N GLN A 133 -3.78 -0.38 -3.19
CA GLN A 133 -4.77 -1.43 -3.34
C GLN A 133 -5.22 -1.89 -1.96
N VAL A 134 -6.52 -1.95 -1.77
CA VAL A 134 -7.17 -2.47 -0.56
C VAL A 134 -7.82 -3.79 -0.94
N ILE A 135 -7.41 -4.86 -0.26
CA ILE A 135 -7.79 -6.22 -0.60
C ILE A 135 -8.37 -6.91 0.64
N GLY A 136 -9.62 -7.34 0.57
CA GLY A 136 -10.21 -8.21 1.60
C GLY A 136 -9.74 -9.66 1.47
N SER A 137 -9.40 -10.31 2.59
CA SER A 137 -8.91 -11.70 2.62
C SER A 137 -9.35 -12.43 3.88
N ASN A 138 -9.51 -13.76 3.79
CA ASN A 138 -9.72 -14.64 4.96
C ASN A 138 -8.42 -15.28 5.48
N SER A 139 -7.28 -14.91 4.90
CA SER A 139 -5.95 -15.39 5.28
C SER A 139 -5.05 -14.21 5.63
N SER A 140 -4.26 -14.33 6.69
CA SER A 140 -3.34 -13.28 7.15
C SER A 140 -2.11 -13.11 6.26
N GLY A 141 -1.71 -14.17 5.54
CA GLY A 141 -0.44 -14.25 4.81
C GLY A 141 -0.54 -14.44 3.30
N SER A 142 -1.74 -14.61 2.74
CA SER A 142 -1.93 -14.77 1.30
C SER A 142 -2.74 -13.63 0.70
N TYR A 143 -2.22 -13.03 -0.37
CA TYR A 143 -2.96 -12.14 -1.27
C TYR A 143 -3.95 -12.93 -2.15
N GLN A 144 -4.53 -14.01 -1.62
CA GLN A 144 -5.58 -14.75 -2.32
C GLN A 144 -6.83 -13.86 -2.33
N THR A 145 -6.94 -13.08 -3.39
CA THR A 145 -8.10 -12.27 -3.69
C THR A 145 -9.26 -13.21 -3.99
N SER A 146 -10.35 -13.11 -3.23
CA SER A 146 -11.64 -13.47 -3.83
C SER A 146 -11.91 -12.44 -4.93
N GLU A 147 -12.21 -12.90 -6.14
CA GLU A 147 -12.52 -12.05 -7.29
C GLU A 147 -13.54 -10.95 -6.90
N GLY A 148 -13.27 -9.69 -7.24
CA GLY A 148 -14.13 -8.55 -6.91
C GLY A 148 -13.98 -7.95 -5.51
N THR A 149 -12.88 -8.22 -4.80
CA THR A 149 -12.59 -7.64 -3.45
C THR A 149 -11.52 -6.57 -3.42
N THR A 150 -10.84 -6.36 -4.53
CA THR A 150 -9.79 -5.35 -4.63
C THR A 150 -10.40 -4.01 -4.99
N GLU A 151 -10.19 -3.03 -4.12
CA GLU A 151 -10.48 -1.63 -4.41
C GLU A 151 -9.16 -0.90 -4.67
N SER A 152 -9.10 -0.14 -5.76
CA SER A 152 -7.89 0.60 -6.13
C SER A 152 -8.06 2.08 -5.86
N ILE A 153 -7.09 2.68 -5.17
CA ILE A 153 -7.08 4.10 -4.82
C ILE A 153 -5.92 4.75 -5.55
N ILE A 154 -6.22 5.81 -6.29
CA ILE A 154 -5.25 6.69 -6.95
C ILE A 154 -4.97 7.84 -5.98
N ILE A 155 -3.70 8.07 -5.68
CA ILE A 155 -3.23 9.12 -4.77
C ILE A 155 -2.76 10.32 -5.59
N ARG A 156 -3.37 11.48 -5.30
CA ARG A 156 -3.06 12.78 -5.87
C ARG A 156 -2.71 13.82 -4.81
#